data_AF-A0AAD6AK64-F1
#
_entry.id   AF-A0AAD6AK64-F1
#
_cell.length_a   1.000
_cell.length_b   1.000
_cell.length_c   1.000
_cell.angle_alpha   90.00
_cell.angle_beta   90.00
_cell.angle_gamma   90.00
#
_symmetry.space_group_name_H-M   'P 1'
#
loop_
_entity.id
_entity.type
_entity.pdbx_description
1 polymer ?
#
loop_
_entity_poly.entity_id
_entity_poly.type
_entity_poly.pdbx_seq_one_letter_code
_entity_poly.pdbx_strand_id
1 'polypeptide(L)'
;MLLLVPILWFLPLTGAAPSLTNEQLDTGVDWLSKFGYLPPPDPVTGQLQTKEALTNAIKAMQKYGGLKETGVLDQATIGLMTTPRCSLPDVSDTELTVGRRKRSLATQKKWDKRHLSW
;
A
#
# COMPACT_ATOMS: atom_id res chain seq x y z
N MET A 1 30.72 -30.35 39.25
CA MET A 1 31.28 -29.18 38.54
C MET A 1 30.38 -28.91 37.35
N LEU A 2 29.49 -27.93 37.48
CA LEU A 2 28.60 -27.45 36.41
C LEU A 2 29.43 -26.82 35.29
N LEU A 3 29.08 -27.09 34.03
CA LEU A 3 29.39 -26.18 32.94
C LEU A 3 28.10 -25.88 32.16
N LEU A 4 27.51 -24.74 32.49
CA LEU A 4 26.44 -24.07 31.76
C LEU A 4 27.04 -23.18 30.67
N VAL A 5 26.61 -23.40 29.43
CA VAL A 5 26.22 -22.37 28.43
C VAL A 5 27.35 -21.57 27.76
N PRO A 6 27.37 -21.53 26.41
CA PRO A 6 27.00 -20.28 25.77
C PRO A 6 25.94 -20.51 24.68
N ILE A 7 24.68 -20.27 25.05
CA ILE A 7 23.48 -20.15 24.20
C ILE A 7 23.47 -18.75 23.52
N LEU A 8 24.59 -18.03 23.53
CA LEU A 8 24.63 -16.60 23.25
C LEU A 8 24.95 -16.23 21.80
N TRP A 9 24.97 -17.20 20.88
CA TRP A 9 25.27 -16.94 19.45
C TRP A 9 24.05 -16.94 18.52
N PHE A 10 22.84 -17.11 19.07
CA PHE A 10 21.59 -17.06 18.30
C PHE A 10 20.68 -15.91 18.72
N LEU A 11 21.23 -14.73 19.04
CA LEU A 11 20.39 -13.53 19.07
C LEU A 11 20.35 -12.94 17.64
N PRO A 12 19.22 -13.00 16.92
CA PRO A 12 19.06 -12.17 15.75
C PRO A 12 19.20 -10.73 16.21
N LEU A 13 20.11 -10.00 15.57
CA LEU A 13 20.25 -8.56 15.76
C LEU A 13 18.94 -7.92 15.31
N THR A 14 18.01 -7.71 16.24
CA THR A 14 16.81 -6.90 16.03
C THR A 14 17.27 -5.47 15.87
N GLY A 15 17.68 -5.11 14.66
CA GLY A 15 17.82 -3.71 14.26
C GLY A 15 16.45 -3.07 14.39
N ALA A 16 16.32 -2.09 15.28
CA ALA A 16 15.15 -1.22 15.29
C ALA A 16 15.04 -0.57 13.91
N ALA A 17 13.90 -0.78 13.23
CA ALA A 17 13.66 -0.14 11.96
C ALA A 17 13.73 1.39 12.16
N PRO A 18 14.36 2.14 11.24
CA PRO A 18 14.40 3.59 11.32
C PRO A 18 12.97 4.13 11.43
N SER A 19 12.75 5.05 12.37
CA SER A 19 11.45 5.72 12.52
C SER A 19 11.19 6.60 11.30
N LEU A 20 10.03 6.42 10.67
CA LEU A 20 9.57 7.30 9.59
C LEU A 20 9.41 8.74 10.08
N THR A 21 9.80 9.68 9.24
CA THR A 21 9.48 11.10 9.45
C THR A 21 8.00 11.37 9.17
N ASN A 22 7.44 12.41 9.78
CA ASN A 22 6.05 12.80 9.52
C ASN A 22 5.82 13.16 8.03
N GLU A 23 6.81 13.77 7.36
CA GLU A 23 6.73 14.08 5.92
C GLU A 23 6.66 12.82 5.05
N GLN A 24 7.42 11.77 5.38
CA GLN A 24 7.37 10.51 4.66
C GLN A 24 6.03 9.79 4.85
N LEU A 25 5.43 9.91 6.03
CA LEU A 25 4.10 9.37 6.29
C LEU A 25 3.03 10.12 5.49
N ASP A 26 3.06 11.45 5.47
CA ASP A 26 2.13 12.28 4.72
C ASP A 26 2.21 12.00 3.21
N THR A 27 3.43 12.00 2.67
CA THR A 27 3.71 11.63 1.26
C THR A 27 3.23 10.19 0.97
N GLY A 28 3.39 9.29 1.94
CA GLY A 28 2.96 7.90 1.82
C GLY A 28 1.45 7.74 1.73
N VAL A 29 0.71 8.47 2.56
CA VAL A 29 -0.76 8.49 2.56
C VAL A 29 -1.29 9.02 1.23
N ASP A 30 -0.76 10.16 0.76
CA ASP A 30 -1.16 10.75 -0.52
C ASP A 30 -0.93 9.81 -1.69
N TRP A 31 0.22 9.14 -1.71
CA TRP A 31 0.55 8.16 -2.74
C TRP A 31 -0.41 6.97 -2.71
N LEU A 32 -0.69 6.42 -1.53
CA LEU A 32 -1.60 5.28 -1.35
C LEU A 32 -3.03 5.65 -1.77
N SER A 33 -3.49 6.86 -1.47
CA SER A 33 -4.78 7.37 -1.95
C SER A 33 -4.80 7.53 -3.47
N LYS A 34 -3.75 8.11 -4.07
CA LYS A 34 -3.66 8.32 -5.52
C LYS A 34 -3.76 7.02 -6.33
N PHE A 35 -3.18 5.94 -5.82
CA PHE A 35 -3.17 4.64 -6.53
C PHE A 35 -4.28 3.68 -6.09
N GLY A 36 -5.22 4.14 -5.25
CA GLY A 36 -6.44 3.40 -4.91
C GLY A 36 -6.29 2.40 -3.76
N TYR A 37 -5.24 2.54 -2.92
CA TYR A 37 -5.06 1.72 -1.72
C TYR A 37 -5.75 2.30 -0.48
N LEU A 38 -5.98 3.62 -0.46
CA LEU A 38 -6.74 4.32 0.58
C LEU A 38 -7.89 5.12 -0.03
N PRO A 39 -9.03 5.25 0.67
CA PRO A 39 -10.07 6.18 0.25
C PRO A 39 -9.53 7.62 0.34
N PRO A 40 -9.93 8.52 -0.58
CA PRO A 40 -9.55 9.92 -0.50
C PRO A 40 -10.10 10.54 0.79
N PRO A 41 -9.36 11.46 1.44
CA PRO A 41 -9.85 12.15 2.62
C PRO A 41 -11.10 12.96 2.28
N ASP A 42 -12.17 12.77 3.04
CA ASP A 42 -13.40 13.53 2.86
C ASP A 42 -13.20 14.97 3.35
N PRO A 43 -13.30 15.99 2.47
CA PRO A 43 -13.06 17.38 2.83
C PRO A 43 -14.08 17.94 3.84
N VAL A 44 -15.25 17.29 3.98
CA VAL A 44 -16.32 17.75 4.87
C VAL A 44 -16.23 17.10 6.24
N THR A 45 -15.96 15.79 6.29
CA THR A 45 -15.94 15.03 7.55
C THR A 45 -14.55 14.89 8.17
N GLY A 46 -13.47 15.23 7.43
CA GLY A 46 -12.11 15.15 7.93
C GLY A 46 -11.74 13.73 8.35
N GLN A 47 -12.20 12.73 7.60
CA GLN A 47 -12.08 11.32 7.97
C GLN A 47 -10.62 10.93 8.19
N LEU A 48 -10.27 10.65 9.46
CA LEU A 48 -8.94 10.21 9.85
C LEU A 48 -8.73 8.75 9.44
N GLN A 49 -7.63 8.48 8.72
CA GLN A 49 -7.23 7.11 8.40
C GLN A 49 -6.74 6.41 9.68
N THR A 50 -7.24 5.20 9.94
CA THR A 50 -6.77 4.41 11.08
C THR A 50 -5.39 3.83 10.78
N LYS A 51 -4.59 3.60 11.82
CA LYS A 51 -3.29 2.93 11.69
C LYS A 51 -3.41 1.55 11.03
N GLU A 52 -4.51 0.84 11.31
CA GLU A 52 -4.81 -0.46 10.73
C GLU A 52 -5.11 -0.36 9.22
N ALA A 53 -5.94 0.62 8.82
CA ALA A 53 -6.24 0.86 7.41
C ALA A 53 -4.96 1.19 6.62
N LEU A 54 -4.10 2.06 7.18
CA LEU A 54 -2.81 2.39 6.58
C LEU A 54 -1.91 1.16 6.45
N THR A 55 -1.80 0.35 7.52
CA THR A 55 -0.98 -0.87 7.50
C THR A 55 -1.46 -1.86 6.43
N ASN A 56 -2.78 -2.01 6.29
CA ASN A 56 -3.38 -2.90 5.29
C ASN A 56 -3.19 -2.36 3.86
N ALA A 57 -3.31 -1.05 3.67
CA ALA A 57 -3.03 -0.39 2.39
C ALA A 57 -1.56 -0.60 1.96
N ILE A 58 -0.62 -0.45 2.89
CA ILE A 58 0.80 -0.71 2.63
C ILE A 58 1.03 -2.17 2.23
N LYS A 59 0.41 -3.13 2.94
CA LYS A 59 0.53 -4.56 2.58
C LYS A 59 -0.03 -4.86 1.19
N ALA A 60 -1.19 -4.29 0.84
CA ALA A 60 -1.80 -4.45 -0.47
C ALA A 60 -0.89 -3.90 -1.59
N MET A 61 -0.28 -2.73 -1.36
CA MET A 61 0.69 -2.15 -2.28
C MET A 61 1.96 -2.98 -2.40
N GLN A 62 2.53 -3.44 -1.27
CA GLN A 62 3.70 -4.32 -1.26
C GLN A 62 3.43 -5.61 -2.04
N LYS A 63 2.27 -6.23 -1.83
CA LYS A 63 1.85 -7.42 -2.57
C LYS A 63 1.76 -7.15 -4.07
N TYR A 64 1.16 -6.04 -4.47
CA TYR A 64 1.07 -5.65 -5.88
C TYR A 64 2.45 -5.41 -6.50
N GLY A 65 3.34 -4.77 -5.75
CA GLY A 65 4.73 -4.49 -6.12
C GLY A 65 5.69 -5.67 -6.01
N GLY A 66 5.22 -6.85 -5.59
CA GLY A 66 6.07 -8.04 -5.41
C GLY A 66 7.02 -7.97 -4.21
N LEU A 67 6.77 -7.06 -3.25
CA LEU A 67 7.51 -6.95 -1.99
C LEU A 67 6.89 -7.84 -0.92
N LYS A 68 7.65 -8.10 0.15
CA LYS A 68 7.14 -8.77 1.35
C LYS A 68 6.12 -7.87 2.05
N GLU A 69 4.98 -8.44 2.45
CA GLU A 69 3.88 -7.73 3.12
C GLU A 69 4.19 -7.37 4.59
N THR A 70 5.13 -6.44 4.79
CA THR A 70 5.52 -5.94 6.12
C THR A 70 4.49 -4.98 6.70
N GLY A 71 3.75 -4.25 5.86
CA GLY A 71 2.81 -3.20 6.29
C GLY A 71 3.50 -1.95 6.84
N VAL A 72 4.79 -1.79 6.59
CA VAL A 72 5.59 -0.65 7.01
C VAL A 72 6.25 -0.03 5.78
N LEU A 73 6.37 1.30 5.74
CA LEU A 73 7.15 2.00 4.72
C LEU A 73 8.65 1.81 4.98
N ASP A 74 9.13 0.60 4.72
CA ASP A 74 10.56 0.29 4.72
C ASP A 74 11.26 0.87 3.47
N GLN A 75 12.59 0.82 3.44
CA GLN A 75 13.37 1.41 2.36
C GLN A 75 13.03 0.82 0.98
N ALA A 76 12.69 -0.47 0.92
CA ALA A 76 12.28 -1.14 -0.31
C ALA A 76 10.92 -0.59 -0.80
N THR A 77 9.98 -0.41 0.12
CA THR A 77 8.66 0.17 -0.16
C THR A 77 8.76 1.62 -0.62
N ILE A 78 9.59 2.43 0.04
CA ILE A 78 9.86 3.82 -0.39
C ILE A 78 10.50 3.83 -1.79
N GLY A 79 11.49 2.98 -2.03
CA GLY A 79 12.12 2.84 -3.36
C GLY A 79 11.08 2.53 -4.45
N LEU A 80 10.17 1.60 -4.17
CA LEU A 80 9.06 1.28 -5.07
C LEU A 80 8.15 2.48 -5.33
N MET A 81 7.75 3.20 -4.29
CA MET A 81 6.88 4.38 -4.39
C MET A 81 7.50 5.52 -5.19
N THR A 82 8.83 5.66 -5.15
CA THR A 82 9.58 6.70 -5.90
C THR A 82 9.82 6.34 -7.38
N THR A 83 9.54 5.10 -7.79
CA THR A 83 9.79 4.65 -9.16
C THR A 83 8.77 5.31 -10.12
N PRO A 84 9.21 5.91 -11.24
CA PRO A 84 8.31 6.53 -12.20
C PRO A 84 7.35 5.49 -12.80
N ARG A 85 6.05 5.83 -12.84
CA ARG A 85 4.97 4.92 -13.23
C ARG A 85 3.80 5.67 -13.90
N CYS A 86 2.84 4.91 -14.45
CA CYS A 86 1.61 5.48 -14.98
C CYS A 86 0.73 6.03 -13.84
N SER A 87 -0.13 7.01 -14.14
CA SER A 87 -1.03 7.61 -13.14
C SER A 87 -2.33 6.83 -12.91
N LEU A 88 -2.51 5.69 -13.59
CA LEU A 88 -3.71 4.88 -13.45
C LEU A 88 -3.67 4.15 -12.09
N PRO A 89 -4.76 4.14 -11.31
CA PRO A 89 -4.82 3.40 -10.04
C PRO A 89 -4.58 1.90 -10.23
N ASP A 90 -3.91 1.30 -9.26
CA ASP A 90 -3.59 -0.13 -9.25
C ASP A 90 -4.81 -0.96 -8.82
N VAL A 91 -5.60 -0.39 -7.91
CA VAL A 91 -6.81 -0.99 -7.36
C VAL A 91 -8.02 -0.16 -7.76
N SER A 92 -9.09 -0.85 -8.17
CA SER A 92 -10.36 -0.20 -8.49
C SER A 92 -11.18 0.10 -7.23
N ASP A 93 -11.95 1.20 -7.22
CA ASP A 93 -12.87 1.56 -6.13
C ASP A 93 -13.86 0.43 -5.72
N THR A 94 -14.15 -0.49 -6.66
CA THR A 94 -14.99 -1.66 -6.41
C THR A 94 -14.38 -2.70 -5.46
N GLU A 95 -13.06 -2.75 -5.28
CA GLU A 95 -12.43 -3.65 -4.30
C GLU A 95 -12.43 -3.08 -2.88
N LEU A 96 -12.35 -1.76 -2.72
CA LEU A 96 -12.33 -1.11 -1.40
C LEU A 96 -13.71 -1.15 -0.70
N THR A 97 -14.80 -1.25 -1.45
CA THR A 97 -16.17 -1.25 -0.90
C THR A 97 -16.69 -2.66 -0.65
N VAL A 98 -16.22 -3.29 0.44
CA VAL A 98 -16.59 -4.65 0.87
C VAL A 98 -18.12 -4.89 1.02
N GLY A 99 -18.95 -3.84 1.10
CA GLY A 99 -20.39 -3.98 1.35
C GLY A 99 -21.34 -3.64 0.19
N ARG A 100 -20.91 -2.92 -0.85
CA ARG A 100 -21.83 -2.44 -1.90
C ARG A 100 -21.18 -2.56 -3.27
N ARG A 101 -21.22 -3.76 -3.85
CA ARG A 101 -21.08 -3.94 -5.30
C ARG A 101 -22.15 -3.07 -5.96
N LYS A 102 -21.77 -1.86 -6.37
CA LYS A 102 -22.60 -1.03 -7.25
C LYS A 102 -22.84 -1.92 -8.46
N ARG A 103 -24.09 -2.33 -8.69
CA ARG A 103 -24.53 -3.02 -9.91
C ARG A 103 -24.47 -2.04 -11.07
N SER A 104 -23.29 -1.49 -11.33
CA SER A 104 -23.03 -0.74 -12.53
C SER A 104 -22.99 -1.76 -13.65
N LEU A 105 -23.74 -1.50 -14.73
CA LEU A 105 -23.54 -2.21 -15.98
C LEU A 105 -22.03 -2.14 -16.29
N ALA A 106 -21.41 -3.30 -16.51
CA ALA A 106 -20.00 -3.37 -16.82
C ALA A 106 -19.76 -2.50 -18.06
N THR A 107 -19.11 -1.35 -17.88
CA THR A 107 -18.78 -0.47 -19.00
C THR A 107 -17.92 -1.30 -19.94
N GLN A 108 -18.38 -1.48 -21.18
CA GLN A 108 -17.63 -2.23 -22.19
C GLN A 108 -16.25 -1.57 -22.34
N LYS A 109 -15.20 -2.18 -21.76
CA LYS A 109 -13.80 -1.71 -21.91
C LYS A 109 -13.21 -2.09 -23.27
N LYS A 110 -14.05 -2.58 -24.18
CA LYS A 110 -13.68 -3.12 -25.49
C LYS A 110 -14.15 -2.13 -26.54
N TRP A 111 -13.26 -1.81 -27.48
CA TRP A 111 -13.66 -1.15 -28.72
C TRP A 111 -14.45 -2.14 -29.59
N ASP A 112 -15.65 -1.77 -30.02
CA ASP A 112 -16.45 -2.60 -30.94
C ASP A 112 -15.93 -2.54 -32.38
N LYS A 113 -15.15 -1.51 -32.71
CA LYS A 113 -14.52 -1.31 -34.01
C LYS A 113 -13.04 -1.70 -33.96
N ARG A 114 -12.53 -2.26 -35.06
CA ARG A 114 -11.11 -2.64 -35.21
C ARG A 114 -10.23 -1.52 -35.76
N HIS A 115 -10.83 -0.55 -36.45
CA HIS A 115 -10.13 0.60 -36.99
C HIS A 115 -10.31 1.77 -36.02
N LEU A 116 -9.24 2.08 -35.29
CA LEU A 116 -9.19 3.19 -34.33
C LEU A 116 -8.49 4.39 -35.00
N SER A 117 -9.04 5.59 -34.82
CA SER A 117 -8.42 6.87 -35.20
C SER A 117 -8.01 7.61 -33.92
N TRP A 118 -6.94 8.39 -33.98
CA TRP A 118 -6.50 9.26 -32.89
C TRP A 118 -7.06 10.67 -33.01
#